data_AF-A0A1Y3CII8-F1
#
_entry.id   AF-A0A1Y3CII8-F1
#
_cell.length_a   1.000
_cell.length_b   1.000
_cell.length_c   1.000
_cell.angle_alpha   90.00
_cell.angle_beta   90.00
_cell.angle_gamma   90.00
#
_symmetry.space_group_name_H-M   'P 1'
#
loop_
_entity.id
_entity.type
_entity.pdbx_description
1 polymer ?
#
loop_
_entity_poly.entity_id
_entity_poly.type
_entity_poly.pdbx_seq_one_letter_code
_entity_poly.pdbx_strand_id
1 'polypeptide(L)'
;MKTIFGIICIALFSSSAIAQNIVGTWRYMDDKTGEAKGLVKIEQQANGTYAGTALKATPRAGYIPKEFCTNCPAPYTNKPIIGMQVISGLQTKDQINYTDGKIIDPVSGKVYRLKGRISTNGKKLFLRGYMGVSAVGRNQTWLRVE
;
A
#
# COMPACT_ATOMS: atom_id res chain seq x y z
N MET A 1 -41.97 -52.25 13.91
CA MET A 1 -41.23 -51.17 14.59
C MET A 1 -39.77 -51.25 14.17
N LYS A 2 -39.30 -50.35 13.30
CA LYS A 2 -37.91 -50.29 12.83
C LYS A 2 -37.51 -48.82 12.79
N THR A 3 -36.89 -48.35 13.86
CA THR A 3 -36.34 -47.01 14.00
C THR A 3 -34.95 -47.01 13.36
N ILE A 4 -34.80 -46.31 12.24
CA ILE A 4 -33.51 -46.06 11.60
C ILE A 4 -32.95 -44.77 12.21
N PHE A 5 -31.90 -44.90 13.04
CA PHE A 5 -31.11 -43.77 13.50
C PHE A 5 -30.19 -43.31 12.36
N GLY A 6 -30.54 -42.22 11.69
CA GLY A 6 -29.68 -41.56 10.70
C GLY A 6 -28.71 -40.62 11.38
N ILE A 7 -27.41 -40.96 11.35
CA ILE A 7 -26.32 -40.08 11.81
C ILE A 7 -26.14 -38.98 10.75
N ILE A 8 -26.48 -37.75 11.11
CA ILE A 8 -26.16 -36.54 10.34
C ILE A 8 -24.71 -36.14 10.67
N CYS A 9 -23.80 -36.36 9.71
CA CYS A 9 -22.46 -35.80 9.74
C CYS A 9 -22.50 -34.35 9.23
N ILE A 10 -22.39 -33.38 10.14
CA ILE A 10 -22.17 -31.97 9.81
C ILE A 10 -20.67 -31.80 9.54
N ALA A 11 -20.29 -31.69 8.25
CA ALA A 11 -18.94 -31.30 7.87
C ALA A 11 -18.79 -29.79 8.10
N LEU A 12 -18.05 -29.40 9.14
CA LEU A 12 -17.65 -28.02 9.39
C LEU A 12 -16.60 -27.62 8.34
N PHE A 13 -17.02 -26.93 7.29
CA PHE A 13 -16.11 -26.20 6.40
C PHE A 13 -15.59 -24.97 7.14
N SER A 14 -14.43 -25.10 7.79
CA SER A 14 -13.70 -23.95 8.32
C SER A 14 -13.13 -23.16 7.14
N SER A 15 -13.80 -22.08 6.74
CA SER A 15 -13.21 -21.07 5.87
C SER A 15 -12.12 -20.34 6.66
N SER A 16 -10.86 -20.68 6.41
CA SER A 16 -9.73 -19.87 6.86
C SER A 16 -9.81 -18.52 6.15
N ALA A 17 -10.35 -17.51 6.84
CA ALA A 17 -10.24 -16.14 6.41
C ALA A 17 -8.75 -15.77 6.43
N ILE A 18 -8.09 -15.84 5.27
CA ILE A 18 -6.73 -15.31 5.12
C ILE A 18 -6.81 -13.83 5.48
N ALA A 19 -6.17 -13.43 6.57
CA ALA A 19 -6.05 -12.04 6.97
C ALA A 19 -5.42 -11.26 5.81
N GLN A 20 -6.22 -10.40 5.18
CA GLN A 20 -5.80 -9.61 4.02
C GLN A 20 -4.90 -8.49 4.52
N ASN A 21 -3.59 -8.65 4.37
CA ASN A 21 -2.60 -7.61 4.68
C ASN A 21 -2.30 -6.73 3.45
N ILE A 22 -1.43 -5.74 3.60
CA ILE A 22 -1.08 -4.80 2.51
C ILE A 22 -0.03 -5.32 1.51
N VAL A 23 0.51 -6.53 1.68
CA VAL A 23 1.48 -7.09 0.74
C VAL A 23 0.83 -7.24 -0.64
N GLY A 24 1.57 -6.88 -1.70
CA GLY A 24 1.13 -7.00 -3.08
C GLY A 24 1.32 -5.72 -3.89
N THR A 25 0.80 -5.72 -5.11
CA THR A 25 0.95 -4.60 -6.05
C THR A 25 -0.23 -3.64 -6.00
N TRP A 26 0.09 -2.36 -5.83
CA TRP A 26 -0.89 -1.28 -5.69
C TRP A 26 -0.71 -0.23 -6.77
N ARG A 27 -1.83 0.20 -7.36
CA ARG A 27 -1.90 1.32 -8.28
C ARG A 27 -2.25 2.58 -7.52
N TYR A 28 -1.38 3.58 -7.60
CA TYR A 28 -1.65 4.91 -7.05
C TYR A 28 -2.22 5.84 -8.12
N MET A 29 -3.21 6.62 -7.72
CA MET A 29 -4.05 7.43 -8.60
C MET A 29 -3.77 8.92 -8.38
N ASP A 30 -3.97 9.74 -9.40
CA ASP A 30 -4.11 11.17 -9.25
C ASP A 30 -5.49 11.47 -8.64
N ASP A 31 -5.51 12.18 -7.52
CA ASP A 31 -6.75 12.50 -6.80
C ASP A 31 -7.60 13.55 -7.52
N LYS A 32 -7.01 14.34 -8.43
CA LYS A 32 -7.72 15.34 -9.22
C LYS A 32 -8.24 14.77 -10.53
N THR A 33 -7.42 14.00 -11.25
CA THR A 33 -7.78 13.51 -12.59
C THR A 33 -8.35 12.09 -12.58
N GLY A 34 -8.16 11.33 -11.50
CA GLY A 34 -8.53 9.91 -11.45
C GLY A 34 -7.65 9.00 -12.31
N GLU A 35 -6.59 9.53 -12.91
CA GLU A 35 -5.68 8.75 -13.75
C GLU A 35 -4.68 7.97 -12.91
N ALA A 36 -4.28 6.80 -13.40
CA ALA A 36 -3.21 6.03 -12.79
C ALA A 36 -1.88 6.77 -12.94
N LYS A 37 -1.14 6.91 -11.84
CA LYS A 37 0.20 7.53 -11.86
C LYS A 37 1.32 6.51 -11.88
N GLY A 38 1.07 5.30 -11.38
CA GLY A 38 2.05 4.23 -11.41
C GLY A 38 1.69 3.07 -10.48
N LEU A 39 2.67 2.18 -10.28
CA LEU A 39 2.57 0.98 -9.46
C LEU A 39 3.62 0.97 -8.36
N VAL A 40 3.23 0.50 -7.17
CA VAL A 40 4.12 0.26 -6.03
C VAL A 40 3.87 -1.15 -5.50
N LYS A 41 4.92 -1.94 -5.32
CA LYS A 41 4.86 -3.24 -4.65
C LYS A 41 5.15 -3.05 -3.17
N ILE A 42 4.26 -3.52 -2.31
CA ILE A 42 4.46 -3.52 -0.86
C ILE A 42 4.87 -4.92 -0.41
N GLU A 43 5.93 -5.01 0.40
CA GLU A 43 6.50 -6.25 0.90
C GLU A 43 6.81 -6.13 2.39
N GLN A 44 6.61 -7.22 3.13
CA GLN A 44 7.04 -7.31 4.51
C GLN A 44 8.55 -7.54 4.56
N GLN A 45 9.22 -6.79 5.42
CA GLN A 45 10.66 -6.82 5.64
C GLN A 45 10.99 -7.83 6.75
N ALA A 46 12.26 -8.26 6.82
CA ALA A 46 12.72 -9.21 7.83
C ALA A 46 12.49 -8.75 9.29
N ASN A 47 12.43 -7.43 9.51
CA ASN A 47 12.13 -6.83 10.82
C ASN A 47 10.63 -6.69 11.11
N GLY A 48 9.75 -7.27 10.29
CA GLY A 48 8.30 -7.22 10.45
C GLY A 48 7.62 -5.95 9.94
N THR A 49 8.38 -4.90 9.60
CA THR A 49 7.82 -3.68 8.99
C THR A 49 7.46 -3.90 7.52
N TYR A 50 6.70 -2.99 6.92
CA TYR A 50 6.35 -3.04 5.50
C TYR A 50 7.02 -1.89 4.75
N ALA A 51 7.57 -2.21 3.58
CA ALA A 51 8.20 -1.26 2.67
C ALA A 51 7.53 -1.33 1.30
N GLY A 52 7.60 -0.23 0.55
CA GLY A 52 7.00 -0.15 -0.78
C GLY A 52 8.01 0.32 -1.82
N THR A 53 8.11 -0.42 -2.93
CA THR A 53 9.03 -0.16 -4.04
C THR A 53 8.27 0.28 -5.28
N ALA A 54 8.67 1.39 -5.89
CA ALA A 54 8.06 1.87 -7.13
C ALA A 54 8.43 0.94 -8.30
N LEU A 55 7.43 0.37 -8.96
CA LEU A 55 7.61 -0.58 -10.07
C LEU A 55 7.43 0.04 -11.44
N LYS A 56 6.53 1.01 -11.55
CA LYS A 56 6.16 1.60 -12.84
C LYS A 56 5.67 3.03 -12.65
N ALA A 57 6.05 3.91 -13.56
CA ALA A 57 5.38 5.19 -13.76
C ALA A 57 4.45 5.07 -14.97
N THR A 58 3.25 5.61 -14.87
CA THR A 58 2.28 5.64 -15.97
C THR A 58 2.44 6.95 -16.72
N PRO A 59 2.78 6.93 -18.03
CA PRO A 59 2.74 8.13 -18.87
C PRO A 59 1.35 8.74 -18.87
N ARG A 60 1.26 10.07 -18.84
CA ARG A 60 -0.01 10.80 -18.90
C ARG A 60 0.10 11.92 -19.94
N ALA A 61 -1.03 12.31 -20.52
CA ALA A 61 -1.05 13.39 -21.49
C ALA A 61 -0.47 14.67 -20.86
N GLY A 62 0.51 15.28 -21.53
CA GLY A 62 1.18 16.50 -21.04
C GLY A 62 2.11 16.31 -19.83
N TYR A 63 2.40 15.08 -19.41
CA TYR A 63 3.33 14.80 -18.31
C TYR A 63 4.30 13.67 -18.65
N ILE A 64 5.57 14.01 -18.78
CA ILE A 64 6.67 13.06 -18.84
C ILE A 64 7.08 12.70 -17.41
N PRO A 65 6.97 11.44 -16.98
CA PRO A 65 7.45 11.03 -15.67
C PRO A 65 8.94 11.30 -15.52
N LYS A 66 9.33 11.86 -14.36
CA LYS A 66 10.74 11.95 -14.00
C LYS A 66 11.35 10.55 -13.91
N GLU A 67 12.60 10.40 -14.35
CA GLU A 67 13.33 9.14 -14.24
C GLU A 67 14.05 9.01 -12.90
N PHE A 68 14.56 10.13 -12.38
CA PHE A 68 15.36 10.20 -11.15
C PHE A 68 14.68 11.06 -10.08
N CYS A 69 14.90 10.70 -8.82
CA CYS A 69 14.44 11.45 -7.66
C CYS A 69 15.11 12.83 -7.62
N THR A 70 14.32 13.91 -7.75
CA THR A 70 14.86 15.29 -7.78
C THR A 70 14.83 15.93 -6.40
N ASN A 71 15.92 16.61 -6.00
CA ASN A 71 16.04 17.28 -4.68
C ASN A 71 15.79 16.34 -3.49
N CYS A 72 16.04 15.04 -3.67
CA CYS A 72 15.78 14.05 -2.66
C CYS A 72 16.94 13.96 -1.65
N PRO A 73 16.65 13.93 -0.34
CA PRO A 73 17.67 13.76 0.68
C PRO A 73 18.30 12.37 0.59
N ALA A 74 19.46 12.19 1.22
CA ALA A 74 19.99 10.85 1.43
C ALA A 74 18.96 9.97 2.18
N PRO A 75 18.82 8.69 1.83
CA PRO A 75 19.60 7.91 0.85
C PRO A 75 19.01 7.89 -0.58
N TYR A 76 18.14 8.84 -0.93
CA TYR A 76 17.37 8.86 -2.19
C TYR A 76 17.97 9.76 -3.28
N THR A 77 19.05 10.47 -2.96
CA THR A 77 19.71 11.43 -3.86
C THR A 77 20.07 10.78 -5.19
N ASN A 78 19.55 11.35 -6.29
CA ASN A 78 19.77 10.90 -7.67
C ASN A 78 19.48 9.41 -7.94
N LYS A 79 18.64 8.77 -7.13
CA LYS A 79 18.23 7.38 -7.39
C LYS A 79 17.19 7.33 -8.52
N PRO A 80 17.26 6.32 -9.41
CA PRO A 80 16.17 6.01 -10.32
C PRO A 80 14.88 5.80 -9.53
N ILE A 81 13.77 6.40 -9.99
CA ILE A 81 12.49 6.28 -9.29
C ILE A 81 11.99 4.84 -9.34
N ILE A 82 12.12 4.19 -10.50
CA ILE A 82 11.77 2.78 -10.65
C ILE A 82 12.80 1.92 -9.93
N GLY A 83 12.35 1.01 -9.08
CA GLY A 83 13.18 0.21 -8.17
C GLY A 83 13.48 0.89 -6.83
N MET A 84 13.10 2.16 -6.64
CA MET A 84 13.32 2.86 -5.38
C MET A 84 12.27 2.48 -4.32
N GLN A 85 12.75 2.20 -3.11
CA GLN A 85 11.90 2.04 -1.93
C GLN A 85 11.30 3.40 -1.52
N VAL A 86 10.10 3.69 -2.00
CA VAL A 86 9.38 4.96 -1.74
C VAL A 86 8.61 4.96 -0.43
N ILE A 87 8.23 3.79 0.09
CA ILE A 87 7.57 3.64 1.41
C ILE A 87 8.49 2.83 2.33
N SER A 88 8.56 3.22 3.60
CA SER A 88 9.31 2.49 4.63
C SER A 88 8.60 2.51 5.97
N GLY A 89 8.88 1.51 6.82
CA GLY A 89 8.61 1.55 8.25
C GLY A 89 7.14 1.43 8.65
N LEU A 90 6.22 1.10 7.73
CA LEU A 90 4.84 0.84 8.10
C LEU A 90 4.78 -0.35 9.06
N GLN A 91 4.00 -0.23 10.12
CA GLN A 91 3.81 -1.27 11.13
C GLN A 91 2.32 -1.46 11.39
N THR A 92 1.93 -2.65 11.84
CA THR A 92 0.53 -2.95 12.19
C THR A 92 0.47 -3.88 13.39
N LYS A 93 -0.62 -3.78 14.16
CA LYS A 93 -0.97 -4.71 15.24
C LYS A 93 -2.16 -5.61 14.90
N ASP A 94 -2.92 -5.25 13.88
CA ASP A 94 -4.22 -5.84 13.56
C ASP A 94 -4.36 -6.28 12.09
N GLN A 95 -3.30 -6.09 11.27
CA GLN A 95 -3.29 -6.31 9.82
C GLN A 95 -4.30 -5.46 9.03
N ILE A 96 -4.93 -4.48 9.67
CA ILE A 96 -5.94 -3.60 9.07
C ILE A 96 -5.43 -2.16 9.01
N ASN A 97 -4.90 -1.67 10.12
CA ASN A 97 -4.40 -0.31 10.30
C ASN A 97 -2.87 -0.33 10.35
N TYR A 98 -2.25 0.60 9.62
CA TYR A 98 -0.81 0.71 9.50
C TYR A 98 -0.34 2.11 9.91
N THR A 99 0.70 2.16 10.73
CA THR A 99 1.24 3.40 11.32
C THR A 99 2.75 3.51 11.15
N ASP A 100 3.30 4.65 11.57
CA ASP A 100 4.75 4.93 11.68
C ASP A 100 5.57 4.89 10.38
N GLY A 101 4.87 4.72 9.25
CA GLY A 101 5.50 4.72 7.95
C GLY A 101 6.02 6.09 7.55
N LYS A 102 6.87 6.07 6.53
CA LYS A 102 7.30 7.25 5.77
C LYS A 102 7.12 7.01 4.30
N ILE A 103 6.82 8.06 3.55
CA ILE A 103 6.77 8.05 2.08
C ILE A 103 7.55 9.24 1.53
N ILE A 104 8.38 9.01 0.52
CA ILE A 104 9.04 10.08 -0.23
C ILE A 104 8.26 10.35 -1.52
N ASP A 105 7.99 11.63 -1.79
CA ASP A 105 7.54 12.08 -3.10
C ASP A 105 8.78 12.37 -3.97
N PRO A 106 9.07 11.54 -4.98
CA PRO A 106 10.27 11.68 -5.78
C PRO A 106 10.26 12.89 -6.72
N VAL A 107 9.09 13.51 -6.91
CA VAL A 107 8.95 14.72 -7.74
C VAL A 107 9.37 15.96 -6.98
N SER A 108 8.97 16.07 -5.71
CA SER A 108 9.27 17.21 -4.84
C SER A 108 10.46 17.01 -3.89
N GLY A 109 10.92 15.76 -3.72
CA GLY A 109 11.99 15.39 -2.79
C GLY A 109 11.56 15.36 -1.32
N LYS A 110 10.28 15.61 -1.02
CA LYS A 110 9.77 15.71 0.34
C LYS A 110 9.43 14.34 0.93
N VAL A 111 9.76 14.17 2.21
CA VAL A 111 9.43 12.97 2.99
C VAL A 111 8.27 13.29 3.93
N TYR A 112 7.26 12.44 3.91
CA TYR A 112 6.05 12.56 4.70
C TYR A 112 5.94 11.39 5.68
N ARG A 113 5.34 11.63 6.85
CA ARG A 113 4.83 10.53 7.68
C ARG A 113 3.65 9.90 6.95
N LEU A 114 3.52 8.58 7.03
CA LEU A 114 2.52 7.79 6.34
C LEU A 114 1.78 6.93 7.35
N LYS A 115 0.45 6.96 7.28
CA LYS A 115 -0.41 5.93 7.88
C LYS A 115 -1.38 5.40 6.83
N GLY A 116 -1.87 4.19 7.04
CA GLY A 116 -2.75 3.53 6.10
C GLY A 116 -3.80 2.65 6.75
N ARG A 117 -4.82 2.30 5.97
CA ARG A 117 -5.84 1.32 6.33
C ARG A 117 -6.25 0.56 5.09
N ILE A 118 -6.25 -0.77 5.14
CA ILE A 118 -6.77 -1.61 4.06
C ILE A 118 -8.29 -1.76 4.19
N SER A 119 -9.00 -1.80 3.06
CA SER A 119 -10.44 -2.08 3.04
C SER A 119 -10.72 -3.53 3.44
N THR A 120 -11.92 -3.78 3.94
CA THR A 120 -12.37 -5.11 4.38
C THR A 120 -12.25 -6.18 3.28
N ASN A 121 -12.43 -5.79 2.01
CA ASN A 121 -12.30 -6.69 0.87
C ASN A 121 -10.87 -6.75 0.28
N GLY A 122 -9.88 -6.10 0.89
CA GLY A 122 -8.49 -6.08 0.44
C GLY A 122 -8.20 -5.25 -0.82
N LYS A 123 -9.23 -4.71 -1.51
CA LYS A 123 -9.08 -4.10 -2.83
C LYS A 123 -8.62 -2.64 -2.82
N LYS A 124 -8.76 -1.95 -1.69
CA LYS A 124 -8.38 -0.54 -1.53
C LYS A 124 -7.44 -0.37 -0.35
N LEU A 125 -6.41 0.46 -0.55
CA LEU A 125 -5.53 0.90 0.51
C LEU A 125 -5.69 2.42 0.65
N PHE A 126 -6.26 2.84 1.78
CA PHE A 126 -6.43 4.24 2.12
C PHE A 126 -5.15 4.70 2.80
N LEU A 127 -4.44 5.65 2.20
CA LEU A 127 -3.20 6.20 2.72
C LEU A 127 -3.38 7.66 3.09
N ARG A 128 -2.63 8.10 4.10
CA ARG A 128 -2.52 9.50 4.48
C ARG A 128 -1.06 9.88 4.69
N GLY A 129 -0.58 10.78 3.84
CA GLY A 129 0.73 11.43 3.97
C GLY A 129 0.59 12.78 4.69
N TYR A 130 1.44 13.08 5.67
CA TYR A 130 1.36 14.32 6.44
C TYR A 130 2.74 14.80 6.93
N MET A 131 2.83 16.09 7.26
CA MET A 131 4.03 16.71 7.85
C MET A 131 3.73 17.19 9.27
N GLY A 132 4.50 16.73 10.26
CA GLY A 132 4.25 17.06 11.67
C GLY A 132 3.01 16.35 12.21
N VAL A 133 1.91 17.08 12.38
CA VAL A 133 0.63 16.55 12.87
C VAL A 133 -0.20 15.95 11.75
N SER A 134 -0.92 14.86 12.03
CA SER A 134 -1.67 14.19 10.97
C SER A 134 -2.71 15.10 10.34
N ALA A 135 -3.40 15.96 11.11
CA ALA A 135 -4.44 16.88 10.64
C ALA A 135 -4.07 17.66 9.36
N VAL A 136 -2.80 18.02 9.17
CA VAL A 136 -2.30 18.71 7.97
C VAL A 136 -1.60 17.70 7.04
N GLY A 137 -2.35 17.18 6.07
CA GLY A 137 -1.87 16.15 5.16
C GLY A 137 -2.79 15.90 3.97
N ARG A 138 -2.43 14.92 3.13
CA ARG A 138 -3.20 14.51 1.96
C ARG A 138 -3.61 13.05 2.07
N ASN A 139 -4.85 12.77 1.68
CA ASN A 139 -5.36 11.41 1.57
C ASN A 139 -5.15 10.91 0.15
N GLN A 140 -4.92 9.60 0.02
CA GLN A 140 -4.77 8.90 -1.24
C GLN A 140 -5.51 7.57 -1.14
N THR A 141 -6.14 7.15 -2.23
CA THR A 141 -6.71 5.81 -2.33
C THR A 141 -5.96 5.05 -3.40
N TRP A 142 -5.33 3.95 -3.01
CA TRP A 142 -4.64 3.05 -3.92
C TRP A 142 -5.52 1.83 -4.20
N LEU A 143 -5.45 1.33 -5.43
CA LEU A 143 -6.23 0.18 -5.88
C LEU A 143 -5.31 -1.02 -6.02
N ARG A 144 -5.71 -2.17 -5.47
CA ARG A 144 -4.97 -3.42 -5.66
C ARG A 144 -5.05 -3.83 -7.13
N VAL A 145 -3.94 -4.33 -7.67
CA VAL A 145 -3.85 -4.76 -9.08
C VAL A 145 -4.17 -6.25 -9.24
N GLU A 146 -3.98 -7.02 -8.18
CA GLU A 146 -4.25 -8.47 -8.08
C GLU A 146 -5.65 -8.74 -7.53
#